data_AF-A0A0A6F9X1-F1
#
_entry.id   AF-A0A0A6F9X1-F1
#
_cell.length_a   1.000
_cell.length_b   1.000
_cell.length_c   1.000
_cell.angle_alpha   90.00
_cell.angle_beta   90.00
_cell.angle_gamma   90.00
#
_symmetry.space_group_name_H-M   'P 1'
#
loop_
_entity.id
_entity.type
_entity.pdbx_description
1 polymer ?
#
loop_
_entity_poly.entity_id
_entity_poly.type
_entity_poly.pdbx_seq_one_letter_code
_entity_poly.pdbx_strand_id
1 'polypeptide(L)'
;MTGDTAVALAEVAGDGVLLSADPILLALNSRAGGVIGAPIAVPQLAMIARLARRLGIAVSRSVVIADDDVDLDLWVRAQPEGDTVGLAVSGWRELQPWRPAAPNPGAGVDFLSSGADWRWETDAALRLTFVSPDAGPRMGVDPLALLGKPLTSLVMLDSGDDGALPILDAVARRQ
;
A
#
# COMPACT_ATOMS: atom_id res chain seq x y z
N MET A 1 0.34 -26.04 0.83
CA MET A 1 0.66 -25.74 2.24
C MET A 1 -0.32 -24.65 2.66
N THR A 2 -1.42 -25.06 3.29
CA THR A 2 -2.63 -24.27 3.51
C THR A 2 -2.38 -23.33 4.69
N GLY A 3 -2.08 -22.06 4.40
CA GLY A 3 -1.98 -21.02 5.42
C GLY A 3 -3.36 -20.84 6.05
N ASP A 4 -3.41 -21.00 7.36
CA ASP A 4 -4.61 -20.88 8.17
C ASP A 4 -5.21 -19.48 8.01
N THR A 5 -6.35 -19.39 7.33
CA THR A 5 -7.07 -18.14 7.07
C THR A 5 -7.84 -17.77 8.32
N ALA A 6 -7.15 -17.41 9.41
CA ALA A 6 -7.82 -16.89 10.59
C ALA A 6 -8.56 -15.60 10.20
N VAL A 7 -9.88 -15.70 10.06
CA VAL A 7 -10.77 -14.57 9.81
C VAL A 7 -11.24 -14.07 11.15
N ALA A 8 -11.01 -12.78 11.42
CA ALA A 8 -11.55 -12.10 12.58
C ALA A 8 -12.76 -11.26 12.15
N LEU A 9 -13.79 -11.24 12.98
CA LEU A 9 -15.06 -10.58 12.72
C LEU A 9 -15.23 -9.34 13.61
N ALA A 10 -15.94 -8.34 13.09
CA ALA A 10 -16.41 -7.21 13.87
C ALA A 10 -17.75 -6.70 13.34
N GLU A 11 -18.54 -6.08 14.19
CA GLU A 11 -19.80 -5.45 13.83
C GLU A 11 -19.75 -3.95 14.11
N VAL A 12 -20.21 -3.17 13.13
CA VAL A 12 -20.15 -1.70 13.16
C VAL A 12 -21.55 -1.15 12.94
N ALA A 13 -21.99 -0.21 13.77
CA ALA A 13 -23.24 0.50 13.59
C ALA A 13 -23.19 1.41 12.35
N GLY A 14 -24.36 1.81 11.83
CA GLY A 14 -24.47 2.67 10.65
C GLY A 14 -23.80 4.05 10.79
N ASP A 15 -23.59 4.52 12.02
CA ASP A 15 -22.86 5.75 12.35
C ASP A 15 -21.35 5.55 12.52
N GLY A 16 -20.85 4.33 12.37
CA GLY A 16 -19.44 3.98 12.46
C GLY A 16 -18.95 3.55 13.86
N VAL A 17 -19.85 3.41 14.83
CA VAL A 17 -19.53 2.91 16.17
C VAL A 17 -19.22 1.40 16.14
N LEU A 18 -18.14 0.99 16.78
CA LEU A 18 -17.77 -0.42 16.92
C LEU A 18 -18.67 -1.09 17.99
N LEU A 19 -19.52 -2.03 17.58
CA LEU A 19 -20.46 -2.73 18.47
C LEU A 19 -19.83 -3.99 19.08
N SER A 20 -19.10 -4.75 18.27
CA SER A 20 -18.40 -5.96 18.71
C SER A 20 -17.19 -6.24 17.82
N ALA A 21 -16.20 -6.96 18.34
CA ALA A 21 -15.02 -7.39 17.59
C ALA A 21 -14.38 -8.62 18.23
N ASP A 22 -13.87 -9.51 17.39
CA ASP A 22 -13.01 -10.60 17.81
C ASP A 22 -11.71 -10.07 18.44
N PRO A 23 -11.06 -10.83 19.35
CA PRO A 23 -9.97 -10.32 20.17
C PRO A 23 -8.81 -9.66 19.40
N ILE A 24 -8.42 -10.21 18.24
CA ILE A 24 -7.33 -9.67 17.43
C ILE A 24 -7.69 -8.31 16.80
N LEU A 25 -8.94 -8.15 16.33
CA LEU A 25 -9.44 -6.87 15.82
C LEU A 25 -9.63 -5.85 16.93
N LEU A 26 -10.13 -6.30 18.08
CA LEU A 26 -10.28 -5.45 19.25
C LEU A 26 -8.92 -4.93 19.73
N ALA A 27 -7.89 -5.79 19.74
CA ALA A 27 -6.53 -5.40 20.10
C ALA A 27 -5.95 -4.36 19.13
N LEU A 28 -6.13 -4.56 17.81
CA LEU A 28 -5.72 -3.60 16.78
C LEU A 28 -6.42 -2.24 16.97
N ASN A 29 -7.74 -2.25 17.18
CA ASN A 29 -8.50 -1.03 17.42
C ASN A 29 -8.08 -0.33 18.72
N SER A 30 -7.76 -1.10 19.76
CA SER A 30 -7.30 -0.57 21.05
C SER A 30 -5.94 0.10 20.95
N ARG A 31 -5.01 -0.46 20.16
CA ARG A 31 -3.70 0.17 19.89
C ARG A 31 -3.84 1.48 19.11
N ALA A 32 -4.83 1.57 18.21
CA ALA A 32 -5.20 2.82 17.56
C ALA A 32 -5.95 3.82 18.49
N GLY A 33 -6.14 3.48 19.78
CA GLY A 33 -6.81 4.33 20.77
C GLY A 33 -8.33 4.17 20.83
N GLY A 34 -8.88 3.12 20.23
CA GLY A 34 -10.32 2.85 20.17
C GLY A 34 -10.82 1.91 21.26
N VAL A 35 -12.14 1.92 21.48
CA VAL A 35 -12.84 1.02 22.40
C VAL A 35 -14.18 0.58 21.80
N ILE A 36 -14.79 -0.48 22.32
CA ILE A 36 -16.18 -0.85 21.97
C ILE A 36 -17.13 0.26 22.46
N GLY A 37 -18.15 0.54 21.66
CA GLY A 37 -19.12 1.61 21.92
C GLY A 37 -18.64 3.00 21.51
N ALA A 38 -17.44 3.11 20.93
CA ALA A 38 -16.91 4.33 20.31
C ALA A 38 -16.72 4.13 18.79
N PRO A 39 -16.55 5.22 18.01
CA PRO A 39 -16.17 5.12 16.61
C PRO A 39 -14.92 4.25 16.42
N ILE A 40 -14.87 3.46 15.35
CA ILE A 40 -13.65 2.69 15.01
C ILE A 40 -12.47 3.64 14.89
N ALA A 41 -11.42 3.38 15.66
CA ALA A 41 -10.23 4.21 15.70
C ALA A 41 -9.30 3.95 14.50
N VAL A 42 -9.32 2.74 13.92
CA VAL A 42 -8.56 2.40 12.71
C VAL A 42 -9.20 3.05 11.48
N PRO A 43 -8.61 4.11 10.89
CA PRO A 43 -9.30 4.93 9.88
C PRO A 43 -9.67 4.16 8.61
N GLN A 44 -8.81 3.23 8.18
CA GLN A 44 -9.00 2.42 6.97
C GLN A 44 -10.22 1.50 7.10
N LEU A 45 -10.42 0.88 8.27
CA LEU A 45 -11.58 0.02 8.54
C LEU A 45 -12.88 0.85 8.56
N ALA A 46 -12.85 2.02 9.21
CA ALA A 46 -13.98 2.94 9.22
C ALA A 46 -14.37 3.40 7.80
N MET A 47 -13.38 3.68 6.95
CA MET A 47 -13.61 4.06 5.55
C MET A 47 -14.31 2.94 4.77
N ILE A 48 -13.84 1.69 4.89
CA ILE A 48 -14.42 0.56 4.16
C ILE A 48 -15.86 0.29 4.64
N ALA A 49 -16.11 0.33 5.95
CA ALA A 49 -17.45 0.17 6.51
C ALA A 49 -18.42 1.23 5.97
N ARG A 50 -18.00 2.50 5.98
CA ARG A 50 -18.78 3.62 5.44
C ARG A 50 -19.04 3.47 3.94
N LEU A 51 -18.04 3.02 3.17
CA LEU A 51 -18.20 2.82 1.73
C LEU A 51 -19.21 1.71 1.42
N ALA A 52 -19.12 0.56 2.10
CA ALA A 52 -20.06 -0.54 1.93
C ALA A 52 -21.49 -0.12 2.28
N ARG A 53 -21.67 0.63 3.38
CA ARG A 53 -22.98 1.18 3.76
C ARG A 53 -23.52 2.17 2.74
N ARG A 54 -22.70 3.11 2.28
CA ARG A 54 -23.10 4.12 1.30
C ARG A 54 -23.52 3.50 -0.03
N LEU A 55 -22.85 2.44 -0.46
CA LEU A 55 -23.15 1.76 -1.73
C LEU A 55 -24.24 0.69 -1.59
N GLY A 56 -24.55 0.24 -0.38
CA GLY A 56 -25.54 -0.82 -0.13
C GLY A 56 -25.11 -2.21 -0.65
N ILE A 57 -23.81 -2.41 -0.89
CA ILE A 57 -23.24 -3.66 -1.41
C ILE A 57 -22.01 -4.09 -0.61
N ALA A 58 -21.64 -5.36 -0.74
CA ALA A 58 -20.40 -5.87 -0.18
C ALA A 58 -19.18 -5.18 -0.81
N VAL A 59 -18.20 -4.79 0.01
CA VAL A 59 -16.92 -4.22 -0.44
C VAL A 59 -15.80 -5.09 0.09
N SER A 60 -14.84 -5.48 -0.76
CA SER A 60 -13.65 -6.23 -0.36
C SER A 60 -12.39 -5.52 -0.86
N ARG A 61 -11.44 -5.24 0.03
CA ARG A 61 -10.21 -4.50 -0.27
C ARG A 61 -9.03 -4.96 0.59
N SER A 62 -7.84 -4.96 0.01
CA SER A 62 -6.59 -5.00 0.78
C SER A 62 -6.34 -3.62 1.39
N VAL A 63 -5.91 -3.59 2.65
CA VAL A 63 -5.48 -2.36 3.33
C VAL A 63 -4.21 -2.61 4.11
N VAL A 64 -3.33 -1.61 4.09
CA VAL A 64 -2.17 -1.56 4.97
C VAL A 64 -2.51 -0.65 6.15
N ILE A 65 -2.34 -1.17 7.35
CA ILE A 65 -2.56 -0.45 8.61
C ILE A 65 -1.23 -0.40 9.34
N ALA A 66 -0.77 0.81 9.66
CA ALA A 66 0.38 0.99 10.52
C ALA A 66 0.01 0.61 11.96
N ASP A 67 0.81 -0.27 12.57
CA ASP A 67 0.60 -0.81 13.91
C ASP A 67 1.91 -0.81 14.70
N ASP A 68 2.12 0.25 15.49
CA ASP A 68 3.37 0.52 16.22
C ASP A 68 4.63 0.39 15.33
N ASP A 69 5.38 -0.71 15.51
CA ASP A 69 6.65 -1.03 14.85
C ASP A 69 6.49 -1.98 13.65
N VAL A 70 5.27 -2.29 13.22
CA VAL A 70 4.98 -3.16 12.06
C VAL A 70 3.82 -2.61 11.22
N ASP A 71 3.89 -2.80 9.91
CA ASP A 71 2.74 -2.55 9.04
C ASP A 71 1.97 -3.86 8.90
N LEU A 72 0.64 -3.83 8.93
CA LEU A 72 -0.21 -5.00 8.72
C LEU A 72 -0.90 -4.90 7.37
N ASP A 73 -0.65 -5.86 6.48
CA ASP A 73 -1.42 -6.06 5.25
C ASP A 73 -2.61 -6.95 5.56
N LEU A 74 -3.83 -6.41 5.45
CA LEU A 74 -5.08 -7.09 5.78
C LEU A 74 -6.00 -7.11 4.57
N TRP A 75 -6.69 -8.23 4.38
CA TRP A 75 -7.85 -8.28 3.49
C TRP A 75 -9.12 -8.05 4.29
N VAL A 76 -9.87 -7.01 3.94
CA VAL A 76 -11.07 -6.60 4.65
C VAL A 76 -12.27 -6.74 3.73
N ARG A 77 -13.27 -7.48 4.17
CA ARG A 77 -14.60 -7.54 3.57
C ARG A 77 -15.60 -6.86 4.50
N ALA A 78 -16.30 -5.85 3.99
CA ALA A 78 -17.43 -5.22 4.65
C ALA A 78 -18.73 -5.59 3.96
N GLN A 79 -19.70 -6.05 4.74
CA GLN A 79 -21.03 -6.45 4.29
C GLN A 79 -22.07 -5.61 5.04
N PRO A 80 -22.88 -4.79 4.35
CA PRO A 80 -24.00 -4.13 5.00
C PRO A 80 -25.07 -5.17 5.39
N GLU A 81 -25.52 -5.09 6.65
CA GLU A 81 -26.52 -5.97 7.27
C GLU A 81 -27.58 -5.12 7.97
N GLY A 82 -28.62 -4.72 7.22
CA GLY A 82 -29.63 -3.78 7.72
C GLY A 82 -29.00 -2.46 8.17
N ASP A 83 -29.05 -2.20 9.48
CA ASP A 83 -28.49 -1.01 10.10
C ASP A 83 -27.04 -1.13 10.58
N THR A 84 -26.42 -2.29 10.43
CA THR A 84 -25.00 -2.52 10.75
C THR A 84 -24.18 -2.86 9.51
N VAL A 85 -22.87 -2.94 9.70
CA VAL A 85 -21.90 -3.43 8.73
C VAL A 85 -21.05 -4.49 9.41
N GLY A 86 -21.14 -5.73 8.93
CA GLY A 86 -20.26 -6.81 9.32
C GLY A 86 -18.90 -6.66 8.62
N LEU A 87 -17.82 -6.68 9.40
CA LEU A 87 -16.45 -6.72 8.92
C LEU A 87 -15.88 -8.12 9.10
N ALA A 88 -15.28 -8.65 8.05
CA ALA A 88 -14.46 -9.85 8.08
C ALA A 88 -13.05 -9.49 7.64
N VAL A 89 -12.08 -9.71 8.51
CA VAL A 89 -10.67 -9.32 8.31
C VAL A 89 -9.79 -10.56 8.34
N SER A 90 -9.05 -10.77 7.25
CA SER A 90 -8.19 -11.93 7.06
C SER A 90 -6.81 -11.51 6.55
N GLY A 91 -5.93 -12.50 6.40
CA GLY A 91 -4.62 -12.28 5.80
C GLY A 91 -3.68 -11.46 6.65
N TRP A 92 -3.82 -11.52 7.99
CA TRP A 92 -3.02 -10.86 9.04
C TRP A 92 -1.50 -11.02 8.89
N ARG A 93 -0.93 -10.35 7.90
CA ARG A 93 0.47 -10.48 7.54
C ARG A 93 1.20 -9.20 7.93
N GLU A 94 2.19 -9.36 8.79
CA GLU A 94 3.16 -8.31 9.06
C GLU A 94 3.96 -8.03 7.79
N LEU A 95 3.80 -6.83 7.28
CA LEU A 95 4.80 -6.18 6.46
C LEU A 95 5.86 -5.64 7.43
N GLN A 96 7.12 -6.00 7.19
CA GLN A 96 8.18 -5.27 7.84
C GLN A 96 7.99 -3.79 7.50
N PRO A 97 8.01 -2.88 8.48
CA PRO A 97 7.98 -1.45 8.19
C PRO A 97 9.01 -1.20 7.13
N TRP A 98 8.70 -0.29 6.20
CA TRP A 98 9.72 0.21 5.32
C TRP A 98 10.83 0.85 6.16
N ARG A 99 11.85 0.05 6.48
CA ARG A 99 13.13 0.53 6.95
C ARG A 99 13.86 1.01 5.71
N PRO A 100 14.28 2.28 5.61
CA PRO A 100 15.33 2.61 4.66
C PRO A 100 16.45 1.63 4.97
N ALA A 101 16.80 0.79 4.00
CA ALA A 101 17.82 -0.21 4.22
C ALA A 101 19.04 0.54 4.78
N ALA A 102 19.44 0.21 6.01
CA ALA A 102 20.79 0.55 6.43
C ALA A 102 21.68 0.03 5.30
N PRO A 103 22.51 0.89 4.66
CA PRO A 103 23.16 0.55 3.41
C PRO A 103 23.89 -0.77 3.63
N ASN A 104 23.33 -1.85 3.08
CA ASN A 104 23.87 -3.18 3.21
C ASN A 104 24.73 -3.37 1.97
N PRO A 105 26.08 -3.32 2.09
CA PRO A 105 26.95 -3.30 0.93
C PRO A 105 26.91 -4.60 0.11
N GLY A 106 26.12 -5.61 0.50
CA GLY A 106 26.03 -6.90 -0.19
C GLY A 106 24.62 -7.41 -0.57
N ALA A 107 23.52 -6.73 -0.22
CA ALA A 107 22.17 -7.26 -0.49
C ALA A 107 21.57 -6.88 -1.84
N GLY A 108 22.20 -5.96 -2.58
CA GLY A 108 21.77 -5.58 -3.94
C GLY A 108 22.05 -6.63 -5.01
N VAL A 109 22.83 -7.67 -4.72
CA VAL A 109 23.41 -8.53 -5.76
C VAL A 109 22.42 -9.58 -6.30
N ASP A 110 21.39 -9.96 -5.53
CA ASP A 110 20.57 -11.14 -5.86
C ASP A 110 19.25 -10.84 -6.60
N PHE A 111 18.62 -9.67 -6.37
CA PHE A 111 17.43 -9.26 -7.16
C PHE A 111 17.80 -8.61 -8.51
N LEU A 112 19.05 -8.13 -8.65
CA LEU A 112 19.56 -7.47 -9.87
C LEU A 112 20.23 -8.42 -10.87
N SER A 113 20.41 -9.71 -10.53
CA SER A 113 21.06 -10.67 -11.44
C SER A 113 20.18 -11.09 -12.63
N SER A 114 18.95 -10.60 -12.73
CA SER A 114 18.09 -10.74 -13.91
C SER A 114 17.98 -9.41 -14.68
N GLY A 115 19.07 -9.03 -15.34
CA GLY A 115 19.05 -8.17 -16.54
C GLY A 115 18.69 -6.69 -16.42
N ALA A 116 18.38 -6.16 -15.23
CA ALA A 116 18.18 -4.73 -15.03
C ALA A 116 19.51 -4.04 -14.68
N ASP A 117 20.34 -3.81 -15.70
CA ASP A 117 21.73 -3.34 -15.53
C ASP A 117 21.88 -1.89 -15.05
N TRP A 118 20.79 -1.18 -14.71
CA TRP A 118 20.87 0.20 -14.21
C TRP A 118 19.61 0.62 -13.43
N ARG A 119 19.76 1.57 -12.49
CA ARG A 119 18.72 1.99 -11.53
C ARG A 119 18.60 3.52 -11.47
N TRP A 120 17.39 4.01 -11.22
CA TRP A 120 17.09 5.42 -10.96
C TRP A 120 15.97 5.56 -9.92
N GLU A 121 15.90 6.71 -9.25
CA GLU A 121 14.83 7.08 -8.31
C GLU A 121 14.32 8.50 -8.56
N THR A 122 13.10 8.79 -8.15
CA THR A 122 12.52 10.15 -8.20
C THR A 122 11.86 10.56 -6.88
N ASP A 123 11.78 11.87 -6.63
CA ASP A 123 10.92 12.44 -5.59
C ASP A 123 9.42 12.49 -6.02
N ALA A 124 8.57 13.04 -5.15
CA ALA A 124 7.14 13.21 -5.41
C ALA A 124 6.82 14.20 -6.55
N ALA A 125 7.78 15.04 -6.94
CA ALA A 125 7.68 15.95 -8.08
C ALA A 125 8.28 15.36 -9.38
N LEU A 126 8.59 14.05 -9.38
CA LEU A 126 9.23 13.32 -10.48
C LEU A 126 10.59 13.87 -10.88
N ARG A 127 11.35 14.41 -9.92
CA ARG A 127 12.75 14.81 -10.12
C ARG A 127 13.67 13.68 -9.72
N LEU A 128 14.71 13.45 -10.52
CA LEU A 128 15.69 12.40 -10.30
C LEU A 128 16.48 12.66 -9.02
N THR A 129 16.40 11.75 -8.05
CA THR A 129 17.14 11.81 -6.77
C THR A 129 18.31 10.83 -6.73
N PHE A 130 18.29 9.81 -7.58
CA PHE A 130 19.37 8.85 -7.74
C PHE A 130 19.43 8.36 -9.20
N VAL A 131 20.63 8.19 -9.73
CA VAL A 131 20.91 7.48 -10.99
C VAL A 131 22.18 6.65 -10.80
N SER A 132 22.16 5.37 -11.17
CA SER A 132 23.34 4.50 -11.07
C SER A 132 24.53 5.11 -11.84
N PRO A 133 25.74 5.18 -11.24
CA PRO A 133 26.94 5.67 -11.93
C PRO A 133 27.27 4.88 -13.21
N ASP A 134 26.97 3.58 -13.20
CA ASP A 134 27.20 2.67 -14.34
C ASP A 134 26.28 2.95 -15.54
N ALA A 135 25.28 3.82 -15.39
CA ALA A 135 24.40 4.25 -16.47
C ALA A 135 25.16 5.11 -17.51
N GLY A 136 26.20 5.85 -17.08
CA GLY A 136 26.84 6.85 -17.92
C GLY A 136 27.48 6.32 -19.21
N PRO A 137 28.33 5.28 -19.14
CA PRO A 137 28.95 4.68 -20.32
C PRO A 137 27.97 4.02 -21.30
N ARG A 138 26.77 3.62 -20.84
CA ARG A 138 25.79 2.86 -21.64
C ARG A 138 24.72 3.74 -22.29
N MET A 139 24.38 4.84 -21.63
CA MET A 139 23.32 5.76 -22.06
C MET A 139 23.87 7.05 -22.67
N GLY A 140 25.17 7.31 -22.58
CA GLY A 140 25.79 8.54 -23.08
C GLY A 140 25.38 9.79 -22.29
N VAL A 141 24.93 9.62 -21.05
CA VAL A 141 24.47 10.68 -20.15
C VAL A 141 25.39 10.77 -18.93
N ASP A 142 25.59 11.95 -18.38
CA ASP A 142 26.26 12.10 -17.08
C ASP A 142 25.22 11.88 -15.96
N PRO A 143 25.33 10.81 -15.15
CA PRO A 143 24.38 10.53 -14.07
C PRO A 143 24.28 11.66 -13.04
N LEU A 144 25.39 12.36 -12.78
CA LEU A 144 25.41 13.46 -11.82
C LEU A 144 24.68 14.70 -12.36
N ALA A 145 24.82 14.98 -13.66
CA ALA A 145 24.11 16.06 -14.33
C ALA A 145 22.59 15.85 -14.42
N LEU A 146 22.12 14.61 -14.22
CA LEU A 146 20.71 14.25 -14.23
C LEU A 146 20.02 14.47 -12.88
N LEU A 147 20.75 14.57 -11.76
CA LEU A 147 20.14 14.78 -10.46
C LEU A 147 19.37 16.12 -10.40
N GLY A 148 18.17 16.08 -9.84
CA GLY A 148 17.23 17.21 -9.76
C GLY A 148 16.50 17.53 -11.07
N LYS A 149 16.88 16.91 -12.20
CA LYS A 149 16.17 17.05 -13.47
C LYS A 149 14.85 16.28 -13.45
N PRO A 150 13.85 16.68 -14.25
CA PRO A 150 12.64 15.88 -14.45
C PRO A 150 12.98 14.49 -14.99
N LEU A 151 12.22 13.47 -14.61
CA LEU A 151 12.34 12.09 -15.11
C LEU A 151 12.38 12.02 -16.64
N THR A 152 11.68 12.93 -17.32
CA THR A 152 11.66 13.03 -18.79
C THR A 152 13.01 13.41 -19.42
N SER A 153 14.01 13.78 -18.62
CA SER A 153 15.39 13.96 -19.07
C SER A 153 16.14 12.63 -19.25
N LEU A 154 15.61 11.56 -18.65
CA LEU A 154 16.19 10.22 -18.67
C LEU A 154 15.38 9.26 -19.55
N VAL A 155 14.07 9.44 -19.64
CA VAL A 155 13.16 8.60 -20.45
C VAL A 155 12.23 9.45 -21.28
N MET A 156 11.92 9.01 -22.50
CA MET A 156 10.82 9.57 -23.26
C MET A 156 9.56 8.74 -22.98
N LEU A 157 8.45 9.42 -22.69
CA LEU A 157 7.16 8.76 -22.55
C LEU A 157 6.61 8.57 -23.96
N ASP A 158 6.60 7.32 -24.42
CA ASP A 158 6.02 6.98 -25.71
C ASP A 158 4.56 6.55 -25.53
N SER A 159 3.71 6.97 -26.47
CA SER A 159 2.31 6.55 -26.50
C SER A 159 2.19 5.22 -27.23
N GLY A 160 1.34 4.32 -26.74
CA GLY A 160 0.97 3.12 -27.48
C GLY A 160 0.21 3.45 -28.77
N ASP A 161 0.00 2.45 -29.63
CA ASP A 161 -0.74 2.58 -30.89
C ASP A 161 -2.19 3.08 -30.70
N ASP A 162 -2.72 2.95 -29.48
CA ASP A 162 -4.03 3.42 -29.03
C ASP A 162 -4.02 4.84 -28.41
N GLY A 163 -2.85 5.49 -28.37
CA GLY A 163 -2.64 6.79 -27.76
C GLY A 163 -2.54 6.76 -26.22
N ALA A 164 -2.58 5.58 -25.60
CA ALA A 164 -2.42 5.45 -24.15
C ALA A 164 -0.97 5.72 -23.74
N LEU A 165 -0.78 6.21 -22.50
CA LEU A 165 0.53 6.34 -21.87
C LEU A 165 0.63 5.30 -20.75
N PRO A 166 1.11 4.07 -21.02
CA PRO A 166 0.99 2.93 -20.10
C PRO A 166 1.61 3.17 -18.72
N ILE A 167 2.68 3.97 -18.67
CA ILE A 167 3.33 4.36 -17.42
C ILE A 167 2.48 5.32 -16.58
N LEU A 168 1.73 6.23 -17.19
CA LEU A 168 0.80 7.10 -16.47
C LEU A 168 -0.41 6.31 -15.99
N ASP A 169 -0.90 5.38 -16.80
CA ASP A 169 -1.95 4.43 -16.42
C ASP A 169 -1.53 3.58 -15.21
N ALA A 170 -0.30 3.08 -15.19
CA ALA A 170 0.23 2.31 -14.08
C ALA A 170 0.33 3.14 -12.79
N VAL A 171 0.75 4.41 -12.89
CA VAL A 171 0.81 5.33 -11.74
C VAL A 171 -0.60 5.70 -11.26
N ALA A 172 -1.53 5.96 -12.15
CA ALA A 172 -2.92 6.30 -11.80
C ALA A 172 -3.65 5.15 -11.09
N ARG A 173 -3.28 3.90 -11.38
CA ARG A 173 -3.81 2.69 -10.73
C ARG A 173 -3.24 2.42 -9.34
N ARG A 174 -2.21 3.16 -8.91
CA ARG A 174 -1.52 2.97 -7.62
C ARG A 174 -2.20 3.67 -6.44
N GLN A 175 -3.52 3.91 -6.54
CA GLN A 175 -4.35 4.52 -5.50
C GLN A 175 -5.04 3.48 -4.62
#